data_AF-A0A661E534-F1
#
_entry.id   AF-A0A661E534-F1
#
_cell.length_a   1.000
_cell.length_b   1.000
_cell.length_c   1.000
_cell.angle_alpha   90.00
_cell.angle_beta   90.00
_cell.angle_gamma   90.00
#
_symmetry.space_group_name_H-M   'P 1'
#
loop_
_entity.id
_entity.type
_entity.pdbx_description
1 polymer ?
#
loop_
_entity_poly.entity_id
_entity_poly.type
_entity_poly.pdbx_seq_one_letter_code
_entity_poly.pdbx_strand_id
1 'polypeptide(L)'
;DFSLGTWWDNVSNPSWDKDEDYINYILHPYWGAAYFVRARERGYNNHQSFWYSVLLSTLFEFGVEAMFEEPSIQDLVVTPVLGSLLGGYFMHLRESVKRRNAGVTEVSTGDKVLMIATDPLGGLNRVVDRWFGRDAEVTINPYVQRNAPSQHETVRSKQTRDAVTGIEITLRF
;
A
#
# COMPACT_ATOMS: atom_id res chain seq x y z
N ASP A 1 18.87 14.78 -2.58
CA ASP A 1 18.29 14.83 -3.93
C ASP A 1 17.51 13.56 -4.19
N PHE A 2 16.23 13.68 -4.52
CA PHE A 2 15.43 12.54 -4.98
C PHE A 2 15.66 12.35 -6.47
N SER A 3 16.28 11.24 -6.87
CA SER A 3 16.46 10.89 -8.28
C SER A 3 16.19 9.41 -8.52
N LEU A 4 15.65 9.08 -9.69
CA LEU A 4 15.46 7.68 -10.10
C LEU A 4 16.79 6.91 -10.20
N GLY A 5 17.92 7.61 -10.41
CA GLY A 5 19.25 6.99 -10.38
C GLY A 5 19.64 6.53 -8.98
N THR A 6 19.41 7.38 -7.97
CA THR A 6 19.67 7.05 -6.56
C THR A 6 18.81 5.86 -6.11
N TRP A 7 17.53 5.86 -6.47
CA TRP A 7 16.64 4.74 -6.18
C TRP A 7 17.13 3.44 -6.84
N TRP A 8 17.55 3.51 -8.11
CA TRP A 8 18.08 2.34 -8.81
C TRP A 8 19.37 1.80 -8.19
N ASP A 9 20.27 2.69 -7.79
CA ASP A 9 21.51 2.33 -7.10
C ASP A 9 21.22 1.67 -5.75
N ASN A 10 20.28 2.20 -4.97
CA ASN A 10 19.88 1.63 -3.68
C ASN A 10 19.26 0.24 -3.84
N VAL A 11 18.27 0.08 -4.74
CA VAL A 11 17.62 -1.22 -5.02
C VAL A 11 18.62 -2.28 -5.48
N SER A 12 19.68 -1.86 -6.17
CA SER A 12 20.72 -2.77 -6.68
C SER A 12 21.71 -3.22 -5.61
N ASN A 13 21.73 -2.58 -4.43
CA ASN A 13 22.69 -2.84 -3.36
C ASN A 13 21.98 -3.09 -2.01
N PRO A 14 21.14 -4.14 -1.89
CA PRO A 14 20.54 -4.48 -0.60
C PRO A 14 21.63 -4.88 0.40
N SER A 15 21.55 -4.35 1.62
CA SER A 15 22.56 -4.54 2.64
C SER A 15 21.95 -5.05 3.95
N TRP A 16 22.84 -5.56 4.81
CA TRP A 16 22.47 -5.83 6.20
C TRP A 16 22.52 -4.50 6.94
N ASP A 17 21.35 -4.06 7.37
CA ASP A 17 21.11 -2.74 7.91
C ASP A 17 21.89 -2.48 9.22
N LYS A 18 22.22 -1.21 9.46
CA LYS A 18 22.90 -0.68 10.66
C LYS A 18 22.03 0.34 11.41
N ASP A 19 20.78 0.54 11.01
CA ASP A 19 19.91 1.52 11.62
C ASP A 19 19.54 1.17 13.07
N GLU A 20 18.98 2.16 13.79
CA GLU A 20 18.62 2.01 15.19
C GLU A 20 17.61 0.86 15.39
N ASP A 21 17.97 -0.11 16.23
CA ASP A 21 17.19 -1.33 16.55
C ASP A 21 15.67 -1.08 16.74
N TYR A 22 15.26 0.10 17.24
CA TYR A 22 13.87 0.45 17.42
C TYR A 22 13.04 0.43 16.12
N ILE A 23 13.60 0.91 15.00
CA ILE A 23 12.88 0.98 13.72
C ILE A 23 12.57 -0.45 13.23
N ASN A 24 13.58 -1.30 13.22
CA ASN A 24 13.51 -2.67 12.67
C ASN A 24 12.67 -3.62 13.52
N TYR A 25 12.63 -3.42 14.84
CA TYR A 25 11.92 -4.33 15.74
C TYR A 25 10.57 -3.81 16.26
N ILE A 26 10.26 -2.52 16.07
CA ILE A 26 8.97 -1.95 16.52
C ILE A 26 8.20 -1.34 15.36
N LEU A 27 8.82 -0.43 14.60
CA LEU A 27 8.10 0.31 13.56
C LEU A 27 7.77 -0.60 12.37
N HIS A 28 8.74 -1.34 11.84
CA HIS A 28 8.46 -2.25 10.73
C HIS A 28 7.45 -3.32 11.12
N PRO A 29 7.61 -4.07 12.24
CA PRO A 29 6.62 -5.06 12.65
C PRO A 29 5.22 -4.45 12.86
N TYR A 30 5.12 -3.22 13.35
CA TYR A 30 3.83 -2.52 13.44
C TYR A 30 3.18 -2.32 12.05
N TRP A 31 3.93 -1.88 11.05
CA TRP A 31 3.40 -1.74 9.69
C TRP A 31 3.07 -3.08 9.03
N GLY A 32 3.89 -4.12 9.26
CA GLY A 32 3.57 -5.50 8.89
C GLY A 32 2.25 -5.96 9.54
N ALA A 33 2.03 -5.66 10.81
CA ALA A 33 0.77 -5.93 11.50
C ALA A 33 -0.42 -5.17 10.89
N ALA A 34 -0.24 -3.91 10.53
CA ALA A 34 -1.27 -3.13 9.85
C ALA A 34 -1.64 -3.74 8.48
N TYR A 35 -0.66 -4.20 7.69
CA TYR A 35 -0.91 -4.89 6.43
C TYR A 35 -1.65 -6.21 6.64
N PHE A 36 -1.25 -7.00 7.63
CA PHE A 36 -1.91 -8.25 8.00
C PHE A 36 -3.37 -8.01 8.40
N VAL A 37 -3.64 -7.07 9.32
CA VAL A 37 -4.99 -6.72 9.77
C VAL A 37 -5.84 -6.25 8.59
N ARG A 38 -5.27 -5.41 7.72
CA ARG A 38 -5.99 -4.89 6.56
C ARG A 38 -6.42 -6.00 5.59
N ALA A 39 -5.61 -7.03 5.42
CA ALA A 39 -5.97 -8.22 4.65
C ALA A 39 -7.07 -9.03 5.36
N ARG A 40 -6.96 -9.26 6.67
CA ARG A 40 -7.97 -9.98 7.45
C ARG A 40 -9.34 -9.30 7.37
N GLU A 41 -9.39 -7.97 7.47
CA GLU A 41 -10.62 -7.18 7.33
C GLU A 41 -11.19 -7.19 5.90
N ARG A 42 -10.41 -7.65 4.89
CA ARG A 42 -10.89 -7.91 3.52
C ARG A 42 -11.31 -9.37 3.28
N GLY A 43 -11.35 -10.20 4.33
CA GLY A 43 -11.80 -11.60 4.24
C GLY A 43 -10.70 -12.62 3.93
N TYR A 44 -9.43 -12.20 3.87
CA TYR A 44 -8.30 -13.12 3.68
C TYR A 44 -8.08 -13.95 4.94
N ASN A 45 -7.71 -15.23 4.81
CA ASN A 45 -7.36 -16.06 5.97
C ASN A 45 -5.95 -15.72 6.51
N ASN A 46 -5.56 -16.25 7.67
CA ASN A 46 -4.27 -15.93 8.31
C ASN A 46 -3.06 -16.17 7.39
N HIS A 47 -3.04 -17.27 6.63
CA HIS A 47 -1.94 -17.58 5.72
C HIS A 47 -1.88 -16.59 4.56
N GLN A 48 -3.03 -16.26 3.97
CA GLN A 48 -3.09 -15.26 2.89
C GLN A 48 -2.74 -13.86 3.41
N SER A 49 -3.16 -13.51 4.63
CA SER A 49 -2.81 -12.24 5.28
C SER A 49 -1.33 -12.15 5.62
N PHE A 50 -0.68 -13.26 5.97
CA PHE A 50 0.78 -13.32 6.12
C PHE A 50 1.48 -12.98 4.81
N TRP A 51 1.14 -13.66 3.71
CA TRP A 51 1.75 -13.36 2.40
C TRP A 51 1.41 -11.97 1.87
N TYR A 52 0.22 -11.46 2.19
CA TYR A 52 -0.15 -10.08 1.89
C TYR A 52 0.77 -9.10 2.64
N SER A 53 1.07 -9.36 3.92
CA SER A 53 2.03 -8.57 4.69
C SER A 53 3.43 -8.67 4.10
N VAL A 54 3.91 -9.87 3.75
CA VAL A 54 5.21 -10.06 3.09
C VAL A 54 5.31 -9.19 1.84
N LEU A 55 4.33 -9.30 0.95
CA LEU A 55 4.32 -8.56 -0.31
C LEU A 55 4.38 -7.04 -0.09
N LEU A 56 3.53 -6.50 0.78
CA LEU A 56 3.50 -5.06 1.02
C LEU A 56 4.75 -4.56 1.74
N SER A 57 5.29 -5.31 2.70
CA SER A 57 6.55 -4.97 3.35
C SER A 57 7.70 -4.94 2.33
N THR A 58 7.79 -5.93 1.44
CA THR A 58 8.80 -5.91 0.36
C THR A 58 8.59 -4.75 -0.61
N LEU A 59 7.34 -4.43 -0.99
CA LEU A 59 7.07 -3.30 -1.88
C LEU A 59 7.40 -1.95 -1.23
N PHE A 60 7.25 -1.84 0.09
CA PHE A 60 7.61 -0.63 0.83
C PHE A 60 9.14 -0.45 0.85
N GLU A 61 9.85 -1.52 1.23
CA GLU A 61 11.31 -1.57 1.31
C GLU A 61 11.97 -1.20 -0.03
N PHE A 62 11.62 -1.91 -1.10
CA PHE A 62 12.17 -1.68 -2.44
C PHE A 62 11.53 -0.47 -3.15
N GLY A 63 10.47 0.09 -2.59
CA GLY A 63 9.73 1.20 -3.15
C GLY A 63 10.12 2.51 -2.51
N VAL A 64 9.51 2.79 -1.36
CA VAL A 64 9.60 4.09 -0.67
C VAL A 64 10.91 4.22 0.09
N GLU A 65 11.33 3.19 0.84
CA GLU A 65 12.57 3.25 1.62
C GLU A 65 13.80 3.29 0.71
N ALA A 66 13.79 2.52 -0.39
CA ALA A 66 14.79 2.60 -1.45
C ALA A 66 14.98 4.00 -2.05
N MET A 67 14.04 4.94 -1.88
CA MET A 67 14.22 6.33 -2.32
C MET A 67 15.19 7.11 -1.43
N PHE A 68 15.44 6.64 -0.21
CA PHE A 68 16.21 7.33 0.82
C PHE A 68 17.43 6.51 1.26
N GLU A 69 17.27 5.19 1.42
CA GLU A 69 18.27 4.26 1.97
C GLU A 69 18.31 2.93 1.18
N GLU A 70 19.31 2.09 1.44
CA GLU A 70 19.43 0.76 0.82
C GLU A 70 18.42 -0.22 1.45
N PRO A 71 17.74 -1.08 0.66
CA PRO A 71 16.84 -2.10 1.20
C PRO A 71 17.51 -3.03 2.23
N SER A 72 16.90 -3.15 3.40
CA SER A 72 17.32 -4.01 4.48
C SER A 72 16.90 -5.46 4.24
N ILE A 73 17.88 -6.35 4.15
CA ILE A 73 17.63 -7.80 4.01
C ILE A 73 16.91 -8.36 5.25
N GLN A 74 17.18 -7.80 6.43
CA GLN A 74 16.62 -8.27 7.69
C GLN A 74 15.11 -8.01 7.74
N ASP A 75 14.67 -6.85 7.28
CA ASP A 75 13.28 -6.43 7.34
C ASP A 75 12.39 -7.24 6.40
N LEU A 76 12.93 -7.80 5.32
CA LEU A 76 12.21 -8.75 4.47
C LEU A 76 11.73 -10.01 5.21
N VAL A 77 12.34 -10.33 6.35
CA VAL A 77 11.96 -11.48 7.19
C VAL A 77 11.33 -11.05 8.50
N VAL A 78 11.99 -10.16 9.24
CA VAL A 78 11.56 -9.76 10.59
C VAL A 78 10.21 -9.06 10.55
N THR A 79 10.03 -8.14 9.61
CA THR A 79 8.81 -7.34 9.44
C THR A 79 7.56 -8.19 9.23
N PRO A 80 7.49 -9.07 8.22
CA PRO A 80 6.29 -9.88 8.02
C PRO A 80 6.10 -10.95 9.10
N VAL A 81 7.18 -11.51 9.68
CA VAL A 81 7.07 -12.54 10.72
C VAL A 81 6.55 -11.93 12.02
N LEU A 82 7.24 -10.95 12.60
CA LEU A 82 6.80 -10.30 13.83
C LEU A 82 5.51 -9.51 13.61
N GLY A 83 5.36 -8.88 12.45
CA GLY A 83 4.16 -8.15 12.08
C GLY A 83 2.94 -9.05 11.98
N SER A 84 3.05 -10.27 11.42
CA SER A 84 1.91 -11.19 11.38
C SER A 84 1.48 -11.69 12.76
N LEU A 85 2.43 -11.92 13.68
CA LEU A 85 2.14 -12.28 15.07
C LEU A 85 1.41 -11.13 15.79
N LEU A 86 1.95 -9.91 15.68
CA LEU A 86 1.33 -8.71 16.24
C LEU A 86 -0.03 -8.41 15.59
N GLY A 87 -0.16 -8.63 14.29
CA GLY A 87 -1.40 -8.50 13.53
C GLY A 87 -2.48 -9.48 13.99
N GLY A 88 -2.10 -10.72 14.29
CA GLY A 88 -2.99 -11.70 14.92
C GLY A 88 -3.50 -11.22 16.29
N TYR A 89 -2.62 -10.65 17.12
CA TYR A 89 -3.00 -10.03 18.38
C TYR A 89 -3.94 -8.83 18.18
N PHE A 90 -3.66 -7.95 17.22
CA PHE A 90 -4.54 -6.84 16.86
C PHE A 90 -5.92 -7.32 16.42
N MET A 91 -6.01 -8.39 15.64
CA MET A 91 -7.30 -8.98 15.28
C MET A 91 -8.09 -9.42 16.51
N HIS A 92 -7.43 -10.05 17.50
CA HIS A 92 -8.07 -10.44 18.74
C HIS A 92 -8.61 -9.23 19.54
N LEU A 93 -7.84 -8.15 19.63
CA LEU A 93 -8.28 -6.89 20.24
C LEU A 93 -9.49 -6.32 19.51
N ARG A 94 -9.45 -6.27 18.18
CA ARG A 94 -10.52 -5.74 17.33
C ARG A 94 -11.80 -6.57 17.45
N GLU A 95 -11.70 -7.89 17.47
CA GLU A 95 -12.85 -8.77 17.70
C GLU A 95 -13.47 -8.55 19.08
N SER A 96 -12.65 -8.30 20.09
CA SER A 96 -13.12 -7.98 21.44
C SER A 96 -13.83 -6.62 21.47
N VAL A 97 -13.31 -5.60 20.79
CA VAL A 97 -13.99 -4.31 20.60
C VAL A 97 -15.32 -4.49 19.87
N LYS A 98 -15.34 -5.23 18.74
CA LYS A 98 -16.54 -5.50 17.95
C LYS A 98 -17.62 -6.19 18.80
N ARG A 99 -17.25 -7.19 19.62
CA ARG A 99 -18.18 -7.89 20.52
C ARG A 99 -18.72 -6.99 21.62
N ARG A 100 -17.86 -6.19 22.28
CA ARG A 100 -18.29 -5.25 23.34
C ARG A 100 -19.27 -4.19 22.84
N ASN A 101 -19.14 -3.79 21.58
CA ASN A 101 -19.97 -2.76 20.97
C ASN A 101 -21.15 -3.33 20.17
N ALA A 102 -21.37 -4.65 20.19
CA ALA A 102 -22.51 -5.27 19.52
C ALA A 102 -23.82 -4.82 20.17
N GLY A 103 -24.67 -4.10 19.43
CA GLY A 103 -25.94 -3.57 19.92
C GLY A 103 -25.84 -2.29 20.75
N VAL A 104 -24.67 -1.66 20.82
CA VAL A 104 -24.46 -0.39 21.51
C VAL A 104 -24.70 0.77 20.53
N THR A 105 -25.45 1.79 20.95
CA THR A 105 -25.76 2.99 20.14
C THR A 105 -24.59 3.95 20.02
N GLU A 106 -23.71 4.01 21.03
CA GLU A 106 -22.53 4.87 21.04
C GLU A 106 -21.26 4.09 21.43
N VAL A 107 -20.30 4.06 20.50
CA VAL A 107 -19.00 3.42 20.72
C VAL A 107 -18.06 4.37 21.48
N SER A 108 -17.39 3.84 22.50
CA SER A 108 -16.44 4.60 23.33
C SER A 108 -15.29 5.21 22.50
N THR A 109 -14.76 6.36 22.94
CA THR A 109 -13.60 7.00 22.29
C THR A 109 -12.38 6.08 22.28
N GLY A 110 -12.15 5.34 23.37
CA GLY A 110 -11.05 4.38 23.47
C GLY A 110 -11.14 3.27 22.43
N ASP A 111 -12.35 2.71 22.21
CA ASP A 111 -12.57 1.69 21.19
C ASP A 111 -12.36 2.24 19.77
N LYS A 112 -12.79 3.47 19.50
CA LYS A 112 -12.54 4.14 18.20
C LYS A 112 -11.05 4.31 17.95
N VAL A 113 -10.31 4.80 18.95
CA VAL A 113 -8.85 4.98 18.87
C VAL A 113 -8.17 3.63 18.65
N LEU A 114 -8.55 2.60 19.40
CA LEU A 114 -7.99 1.26 19.25
C LEU A 114 -8.24 0.68 17.85
N MET A 115 -9.42 0.88 17.29
CA MET A 115 -9.77 0.43 15.94
C MET A 115 -9.00 1.18 14.83
N ILE A 116 -8.52 2.39 15.09
CA ILE A 116 -7.67 3.15 14.16
C ILE A 116 -6.20 2.74 14.36
N ALA A 117 -5.72 2.65 15.59
CA ALA A 117 -4.33 2.27 15.89
C ALA A 117 -3.99 0.86 15.39
N THR A 118 -4.95 -0.07 15.42
CA THR A 118 -4.74 -1.44 14.93
C THR A 118 -4.94 -1.61 13.42
N ASP A 119 -5.48 -0.60 12.73
CA ASP A 119 -5.73 -0.60 11.29
C ASP A 119 -5.76 0.85 10.76
N PRO A 120 -4.62 1.54 10.75
CA PRO A 120 -4.54 2.95 10.36
C PRO A 120 -4.99 3.13 8.91
N LEU A 121 -4.67 2.17 8.04
CA LEU A 121 -5.10 2.14 6.64
C LEU A 121 -6.62 2.02 6.49
N GLY A 122 -7.26 1.16 7.27
CA GLY A 122 -8.73 1.09 7.32
C GLY A 122 -9.36 2.36 7.92
N GLY A 123 -8.68 2.99 8.88
CA GLY A 123 -9.03 4.32 9.40
C GLY A 123 -9.07 5.39 8.29
N LEU A 124 -7.98 5.50 7.53
CA LEU A 124 -7.85 6.42 6.40
C LEU A 124 -8.89 6.14 5.32
N ASN A 125 -9.08 4.87 4.93
CA ASN A 125 -10.11 4.49 3.96
C ASN A 125 -11.49 5.02 4.38
N ARG A 126 -11.89 4.87 5.66
CA ARG A 126 -13.19 5.37 6.14
C ARG A 126 -13.33 6.89 6.08
N VAL A 127 -12.22 7.63 6.23
CA VAL A 127 -12.22 9.09 6.10
C VAL A 127 -12.42 9.47 4.63
N VAL A 128 -11.65 8.84 3.75
CA VAL A 128 -11.77 9.02 2.28
C VAL A 128 -13.19 8.67 1.82
N ASP A 129 -13.71 7.51 2.20
CA ASP A 129 -15.08 7.07 1.86
C ASP A 129 -16.15 8.06 2.35
N ARG A 130 -15.91 8.75 3.48
CA ARG A 130 -16.83 9.77 4.02
C ARG A 130 -16.78 11.06 3.20
N TRP A 131 -15.62 11.42 2.67
CA TRP A 131 -15.44 12.64 1.88
C TRP A 131 -15.91 12.48 0.44
N PHE A 132 -15.70 11.31 -0.17
CA PHE A 132 -16.00 11.07 -1.57
C PHE A 132 -17.28 10.24 -1.81
N GLY A 133 -17.91 9.73 -0.75
CA GLY A 133 -19.04 8.81 -0.85
C GLY A 133 -18.59 7.36 -1.08
N ARG A 134 -19.33 6.39 -0.56
CA ARG A 134 -19.03 4.94 -0.69
C ARG A 134 -19.05 4.43 -2.14
N ASP A 135 -19.62 5.21 -3.06
CA ASP A 135 -19.90 4.82 -4.44
C ASP A 135 -18.88 5.39 -5.44
N ALA A 136 -17.82 6.05 -4.95
CA ALA A 136 -16.76 6.59 -5.79
C ALA A 136 -15.96 5.45 -6.46
N GLU A 137 -16.32 5.11 -7.70
CA GLU A 137 -15.58 4.13 -8.50
C GLU A 137 -14.45 4.86 -9.25
N VAL A 138 -13.21 4.48 -8.95
CA VAL A 138 -12.02 4.94 -9.67
C VAL A 138 -11.60 3.87 -10.66
N THR A 139 -11.80 4.12 -11.95
CA THR A 139 -11.31 3.23 -13.02
C THR A 139 -10.05 3.81 -13.63
N ILE A 140 -9.00 2.98 -13.75
CA ILE A 140 -7.75 3.34 -14.41
C ILE A 140 -7.64 2.51 -15.69
N ASN A 141 -7.76 3.15 -16.84
CA ASN A 141 -7.65 2.50 -18.14
C ASN A 141 -6.40 2.99 -18.88
N PRO A 142 -5.40 2.11 -19.13
CA PRO A 142 -4.31 2.44 -20.02
C PRO A 142 -4.85 2.47 -21.45
N TYR A 143 -4.56 3.54 -22.19
CA TYR A 143 -4.92 3.63 -23.61
C TYR A 143 -3.72 4.01 -24.46
N VAL A 144 -3.72 3.50 -25.69
CA VAL A 144 -2.73 3.85 -26.72
C VAL A 144 -3.50 4.51 -27.86
N GLN A 145 -3.38 5.83 -27.95
CA GLN A 145 -3.99 6.58 -29.04
C GLN A 145 -3.01 6.65 -30.21
N ARG A 146 -3.37 6.00 -31.33
CA ARG A 146 -2.64 6.13 -32.59
C ARG A 146 -3.28 7.27 -33.39
N ASN A 147 -2.49 8.28 -33.73
CA ASN A 147 -2.95 9.34 -34.61
C ASN A 147 -3.31 8.76 -35.99
N ALA A 148 -4.52 9.06 -36.48
CA ALA A 148 -4.90 8.76 -37.84
C ALA A 148 -4.03 9.60 -38.80
N PRO A 149 -3.58 9.05 -39.95
CA PRO A 149 -2.81 9.82 -40.91
C PRO A 149 -3.64 11.02 -41.40
N SER A 150 -3.10 12.23 -41.27
CA SER A 150 -3.66 13.44 -41.86
C SER A 150 -3.72 13.28 -43.39
N GLN A 151 -4.89 13.53 -43.99
CA GLN A 151 -5.10 13.36 -45.44
C GLN A 151 -4.44 14.45 -46.33
N HIS A 152 -3.52 15.23 -45.80
CA HIS A 152 -2.81 16.26 -46.56
C HIS A 152 -1.33 16.26 -46.22
N GLU A 153 -0.55 15.39 -46.86
CA GLU A 153 0.89 15.63 -47.07
C GLU A 153 1.46 14.67 -48.14
N THR A 154 1.43 15.13 -49.39
CA THR A 154 2.34 14.66 -50.44
C THR A 154 3.72 15.24 -50.15
N VAL A 155 4.65 14.40 -49.67
CA VAL A 155 6.08 14.31 -50.04
C VAL A 155 6.79 13.42 -49.01
N ARG A 156 7.64 12.53 -49.54
CA ARG A 156 8.44 11.49 -48.90
C ARG A 156 9.24 11.98 -47.68
N SER A 157 8.66 11.94 -46.48
CA SER A 157 9.37 11.94 -45.20
C SER A 157 9.01 10.67 -44.42
N LYS A 158 9.97 10.15 -43.66
CA LYS A 158 9.86 8.89 -42.91
C LYS A 158 8.95 9.16 -41.72
N GLN A 159 7.64 8.99 -41.90
CA GLN A 159 6.60 9.32 -40.92
C GLN A 159 6.79 8.44 -39.66
N THR A 160 7.36 9.03 -38.60
CA THR A 160 7.37 8.43 -37.28
C THR A 160 5.92 8.25 -36.83
N ARG A 161 5.54 7.00 -36.54
CA ARG A 161 4.23 6.68 -36.00
C ARG A 161 4.20 7.13 -34.55
N ASP A 162 3.81 8.37 -34.31
CA ASP A 162 3.65 8.90 -32.96
C ASP A 162 2.41 8.24 -32.35
N ALA A 163 2.65 7.23 -31.51
CA ALA A 163 1.65 6.63 -30.65
C ALA A 163 1.76 7.27 -29.27
N VAL A 164 0.70 7.95 -28.84
CA VAL A 164 0.65 8.54 -27.50
C VAL A 164 0.07 7.49 -26.56
N THR A 165 0.84 7.13 -25.54
CA THR A 165 0.37 6.25 -24.46
C THR A 165 -0.07 7.13 -23.30
N GLY A 166 -1.26 6.89 -22.78
CA GLY A 166 -1.85 7.67 -21.70
C GLY A 166 -2.56 6.77 -20.68
N ILE A 167 -2.87 7.38 -19.54
CA ILE A 167 -3.68 6.76 -18.48
C ILE A 167 -4.93 7.63 -18.34
N GLU A 168 -6.10 7.03 -18.59
CA GLU A 168 -7.37 7.67 -18.29
C GLU A 168 -7.80 7.28 -16.87
N ILE A 169 -8.04 8.28 -16.04
CA ILE A 169 -8.60 8.11 -14.70
C ILE A 169 -10.05 8.61 -14.75
N THR A 170 -11.00 7.68 -14.67
CA THR A 170 -12.42 8.03 -14.57
C THR A 170 -12.87 7.95 -13.13
N LEU A 171 -13.45 9.05 -12.64
CA LEU A 171 -14.12 9.14 -11.34
C LEU A 171 -15.62 9.13 -11.59
N ARG A 172 -16.32 8.09 -11.11
CA ARG A 172 -17.78 8.06 -11.06
C ARG A 172 -18.23 8.28 -9.62
N PHE A 173 -19.19 9.17 -9.44
CA PHE A 173 -19.84 9.47 -8.16
C PHE A 173 -21.31 9.07 -8.23
#